data_AF-A0A9D3LII9-F1
#
_entry.id   AF-A0A9D3LII9-F1
#
_cell.length_a   1.000
_cell.length_b   1.000
_cell.length_c   1.000
_cell.angle_alpha   90.00
_cell.angle_beta   90.00
_cell.angle_gamma   90.00
#
_symmetry.space_group_name_H-M   'P 1'
#
loop_
_entity.id
_entity.type
_entity.pdbx_description
1 polymer ?
#
loop_
_entity_poly.entity_id
_entity_poly.type
_entity_poly.pdbx_seq_one_letter_code
_entity_poly.pdbx_strand_id
1 'polypeptide(L)'
;MPRSKKRRGAPQRAGQPFSDEDVSIETLSHCSSFSDSASLPEEGGDGMEDGVLENYQYKLKGFIDSTVDKSAKTRQGALDGLKTAMATKILYEFILERRMTITDSIERCLKKGKGEEQGAAASLACLLCIQLGSGIESEEVFKTLKPVFKNILNDGSANLQARQACATSLGVCSLVSEDDILDVYGTMEGFESLFSRSYARPDGTRPVFSPQVTLLHHHALLAWALLLTICPPAQLRCIIRKHLPRLPSLLECEDVNMRIAAGETVALLFELARDLDPEFEYEGLDPLCTSSALVPTATSTEPRTTRGGRDLRSGTSCEPWRRATSRARRSASVRSAWTSTAG
;
A
#
# COMPACT_ATOMS: atom_id res chain seq x y z
N MET A 1 44.84 -23.19 19.98
CA MET A 1 44.66 -23.33 21.45
C MET A 1 45.20 -22.08 22.13
N PRO A 2 44.65 -21.57 23.26
CA PRO A 2 43.90 -22.28 24.29
C PRO A 2 42.49 -21.71 24.61
N ARG A 3 41.79 -22.46 25.47
CA ARG A 3 40.42 -22.27 25.97
C ARG A 3 40.40 -21.64 27.38
N SER A 4 39.29 -20.94 27.64
CA SER A 4 38.47 -20.90 28.86
C SER A 4 39.06 -20.46 30.22
N LYS A 5 38.33 -19.53 30.89
CA LYS A 5 38.02 -19.64 32.32
C LYS A 5 36.69 -18.94 32.67
N LYS A 6 36.02 -19.52 33.67
CA LYS A 6 34.61 -19.41 34.09
C LYS A 6 34.53 -18.81 35.50
N ARG A 7 33.45 -18.08 35.83
CA ARG A 7 32.92 -17.78 37.19
C ARG A 7 31.48 -17.23 36.99
N ARG A 8 30.34 -17.83 37.40
CA ARG A 8 29.74 -18.13 38.74
C ARG A 8 29.84 -16.93 39.69
N GLY A 9 28.81 -16.39 40.34
CA GLY A 9 27.37 -16.68 40.52
C GLY A 9 26.77 -15.59 41.48
N ALA A 10 25.43 -15.49 41.54
CA ALA A 10 24.60 -14.44 42.18
C ALA A 10 24.70 -14.30 43.72
N PRO A 11 23.98 -13.33 44.33
CA PRO A 11 22.66 -13.67 44.90
C PRO A 11 21.55 -12.58 44.81
N GLN A 12 20.29 -13.05 44.94
CA GLN A 12 19.04 -12.30 45.11
C GLN A 12 18.93 -11.57 46.46
N ARG A 13 18.13 -10.50 46.52
CA ARG A 13 17.41 -10.07 47.74
C ARG A 13 16.05 -9.46 47.40
N ALA A 14 15.04 -9.87 48.15
CA ALA A 14 13.63 -9.49 48.05
C ALA A 14 13.27 -8.29 48.97
N GLY A 15 12.17 -7.59 48.67
CA GLY A 15 11.50 -6.64 49.58
C GLY A 15 10.53 -5.65 48.90
N GLN A 16 9.22 -5.88 49.07
CA GLN A 16 7.99 -5.12 48.71
C GLN A 16 7.89 -3.67 49.29
N PRO A 17 6.73 -2.96 49.28
CA PRO A 17 5.74 -2.63 48.23
C PRO A 17 5.36 -1.11 48.22
N PHE A 18 4.89 -0.52 47.12
CA PHE A 18 4.14 0.76 47.12
C PHE A 18 3.32 0.82 45.81
N SER A 19 2.00 0.63 45.85
CA SER A 19 0.92 1.62 46.08
C SER A 19 0.34 2.09 44.75
N ASP A 20 -0.96 1.80 44.57
CA ASP A 20 -1.84 2.23 43.48
C ASP A 20 -1.79 3.74 43.27
N GLU A 21 -1.78 4.17 42.01
CA GLU A 21 -2.49 5.35 41.51
C GLU A 21 -2.79 5.11 40.01
N ASP A 22 -4.08 5.00 39.69
CA ASP A 22 -4.65 5.00 38.34
C ASP A 22 -4.19 6.26 37.58
N VAL A 23 -3.40 6.09 36.51
CA VAL A 23 -3.19 7.16 35.53
C VAL A 23 -3.98 6.82 34.28
N SER A 24 -5.29 7.09 34.38
CA SER A 24 -6.18 7.29 33.24
C SER A 24 -5.61 8.38 32.35
N ILE A 25 -4.95 8.01 31.25
CA ILE A 25 -4.57 8.97 30.22
C ILE A 25 -5.83 9.25 29.38
N GLU A 26 -6.61 10.24 29.82
CA GLU A 26 -7.69 10.80 29.02
C GLU A 26 -7.07 11.51 27.82
N THR A 27 -7.21 10.88 26.66
CA THR A 27 -6.79 11.40 25.36
C THR A 27 -7.64 12.65 25.05
N LEU A 28 -7.08 13.84 25.29
CA LEU A 28 -7.66 15.12 24.91
C LEU A 28 -7.78 15.20 23.37
N SER A 29 -8.97 14.90 22.84
CA SER A 29 -9.33 15.26 21.46
C SER A 29 -9.80 16.72 21.44
N HIS A 30 -8.90 17.63 21.09
CA HIS A 30 -9.30 18.99 20.75
C HIS A 30 -9.82 19.01 19.31
N CYS A 31 -11.14 18.93 19.16
CA CYS A 31 -11.84 19.35 17.96
C CYS A 31 -11.89 20.89 17.96
N SER A 32 -11.01 21.54 17.21
CA SER A 32 -11.13 22.97 16.93
C SER A 32 -12.00 23.17 15.70
N SER A 33 -13.33 23.13 15.89
CA SER A 33 -14.26 23.88 15.05
C SER A 33 -14.41 25.26 15.67
N PHE A 34 -13.85 26.28 15.03
CA PHE A 34 -14.32 27.66 15.22
C PHE A 34 -14.08 28.45 13.95
N SER A 35 -15.09 28.47 13.09
CA SER A 35 -15.31 29.58 12.18
C SER A 35 -15.96 30.68 13.01
N ASP A 36 -15.23 31.78 13.25
CA ASP A 36 -15.85 33.06 13.58
C ASP A 36 -15.20 34.13 12.71
N SER A 37 -15.93 34.47 11.66
CA SER A 37 -15.74 35.65 10.85
C SER A 37 -16.08 36.88 11.70
N ALA A 38 -15.07 37.55 12.25
CA ALA A 38 -15.19 38.89 12.78
C ALA A 38 -14.19 39.80 12.07
N SER A 39 -14.75 40.72 11.29
CA SER A 39 -14.11 41.78 10.53
C SER A 39 -13.10 42.58 11.34
N LEU A 40 -11.84 42.58 10.90
CA LEU A 40 -10.82 43.57 11.20
C LEU A 40 -10.27 44.09 9.86
N PRO A 41 -9.94 45.38 9.72
CA PRO A 41 -9.39 45.89 8.48
C PRO A 41 -8.02 45.23 8.25
N GLU A 42 -7.95 44.42 7.21
CA GLU A 42 -6.76 43.69 6.80
C GLU A 42 -5.82 44.65 6.07
N GLU A 43 -4.92 45.28 6.84
CA GLU A 43 -3.73 45.91 6.31
C GLU A 43 -2.53 45.02 6.68
N GLY A 44 -2.07 44.20 5.72
CA GLY A 44 -0.70 43.65 5.72
C GLY A 44 -0.47 42.19 6.13
N GLY A 45 -1.43 41.27 5.94
CA GLY A 45 -1.23 39.82 6.20
C GLY A 45 -0.63 39.01 5.03
N ASP A 46 -0.83 39.46 3.80
CA ASP A 46 -0.54 38.67 2.57
C ASP A 46 0.96 38.42 2.32
N GLY A 47 1.84 39.29 2.84
CA GLY A 47 3.29 39.18 2.63
C GLY A 47 3.99 38.12 3.48
N MET A 48 3.40 37.68 4.60
CA MET A 48 4.01 36.66 5.46
C MET A 48 3.74 35.24 4.96
N GLU A 49 2.55 34.94 4.46
CA GLU A 49 2.24 33.62 3.91
C GLU A 49 2.96 33.36 2.59
N ASP A 50 3.06 34.38 1.72
CA ASP A 50 3.78 34.28 0.46
C ASP A 50 5.30 34.05 0.68
N GLY A 51 5.92 34.78 1.61
CA GLY A 51 7.34 34.59 1.96
C GLY A 51 7.64 33.22 2.59
N VAL A 52 6.69 32.62 3.32
CA VAL A 52 6.82 31.24 3.84
C VAL A 52 6.73 30.21 2.72
N LEU A 53 5.81 30.42 1.77
CA LEU A 53 5.66 29.56 0.60
C LEU A 53 6.89 29.62 -0.32
N GLU A 54 7.42 30.81 -0.59
CA GLU A 54 8.64 30.99 -1.39
C GLU A 54 9.84 30.30 -0.75
N ASN A 55 10.06 30.49 0.57
CA ASN A 55 11.12 29.80 1.30
C ASN A 55 10.96 28.27 1.24
N TYR A 56 9.72 27.79 1.29
CA TYR A 56 9.44 26.37 1.16
C TYR A 56 9.77 25.86 -0.25
N GLN A 57 9.34 26.56 -1.30
CA GLN A 57 9.68 26.21 -2.68
C GLN A 57 11.18 26.29 -2.95
N TYR A 58 11.89 27.26 -2.37
CA TYR A 58 13.35 27.36 -2.45
C TYR A 58 14.02 26.11 -1.89
N LYS A 59 13.55 25.61 -0.74
CA LYS A 59 14.03 24.35 -0.16
C LYS A 59 13.76 23.15 -1.09
N LEU A 60 12.59 23.09 -1.75
CA LEU A 60 12.28 22.02 -2.71
C LEU A 60 13.19 22.06 -3.93
N LYS A 61 13.50 23.25 -4.45
CA LYS A 61 14.49 23.42 -5.53
C LYS A 61 15.86 22.88 -5.10
N GLY A 62 16.30 23.19 -3.89
CA GLY A 62 17.53 22.64 -3.32
C GLY A 62 17.54 21.11 -3.23
N PHE A 63 16.40 20.47 -2.93
CA PHE A 63 16.30 19.02 -3.02
C PHE A 63 16.39 18.51 -4.46
N ILE A 64 15.73 19.14 -5.44
CA ILE A 64 15.84 18.77 -6.86
C ILE A 64 17.31 18.81 -7.30
N ASP A 65 18.03 19.89 -6.99
CA ASP A 65 19.45 20.02 -7.33
C ASP A 65 20.32 18.93 -6.67
N SER A 66 19.97 18.55 -5.43
CA SER A 66 20.67 17.51 -4.67
C SER A 66 20.45 16.09 -5.21
N THR A 67 19.46 15.87 -6.08
CA THR A 67 19.21 14.55 -6.70
C THR A 67 20.29 14.12 -7.70
N VAL A 68 21.16 15.04 -8.14
CA VAL A 68 22.28 14.73 -9.04
C VAL A 68 23.64 14.75 -8.34
N ASP A 69 23.64 14.84 -7.01
CA ASP A 69 24.87 14.86 -6.21
C ASP A 69 25.70 13.57 -6.37
N LYS A 70 27.03 13.69 -6.22
CA LYS A 70 27.95 12.56 -6.32
C LYS A 70 27.71 11.52 -5.21
N SER A 71 27.30 11.97 -4.03
CA SER A 71 27.01 11.12 -2.87
C SER A 71 25.63 10.48 -2.99
N ALA A 72 25.58 9.16 -2.97
CA ALA A 72 24.31 8.40 -2.96
C ALA A 72 23.43 8.75 -1.75
N LYS A 73 24.04 8.99 -0.59
CA LYS A 73 23.32 9.37 0.63
C LYS A 73 22.66 10.74 0.50
N THR A 74 23.33 11.69 -0.17
CA THR A 74 22.77 13.02 -0.44
C THR A 74 21.59 12.93 -1.39
N ARG A 75 21.71 12.16 -2.48
CA ARG A 75 20.61 11.91 -3.41
C ARG A 75 19.42 11.25 -2.73
N GLN A 76 19.65 10.22 -1.91
CA GLN A 76 18.59 9.56 -1.14
C GLN A 76 17.88 10.55 -0.21
N GLY A 77 18.62 11.34 0.56
CA GLY A 77 18.02 12.34 1.45
C GLY A 77 17.20 13.40 0.70
N ALA A 78 17.62 13.78 -0.49
CA ALA A 78 16.87 14.67 -1.36
C ALA A 78 15.56 14.06 -1.87
N LEU A 79 15.61 12.81 -2.33
CA LEU A 79 14.41 12.05 -2.75
C LEU A 79 13.41 11.92 -1.59
N ASP A 80 13.87 11.60 -0.38
CA ASP A 80 13.03 11.51 0.81
C ASP A 80 12.44 12.87 1.22
N GLY A 81 13.21 13.96 1.07
CA GLY A 81 12.74 15.33 1.28
C GLY A 81 11.61 15.70 0.32
N LEU A 82 11.77 15.43 -0.97
CA LEU A 82 10.73 15.64 -1.98
C LEU A 82 9.50 14.78 -1.72
N LYS A 83 9.71 13.49 -1.41
CA LYS A 83 8.62 12.55 -1.08
C LYS A 83 7.80 13.06 0.10
N THR A 84 8.46 13.51 1.17
CA THR A 84 7.78 14.03 2.36
C THR A 84 6.99 15.30 2.03
N ALA A 85 7.56 16.21 1.23
CA ALA A 85 6.87 17.41 0.80
C ALA A 85 5.61 17.09 -0.03
N MET A 86 5.75 16.23 -1.03
CA MET A 86 4.63 15.83 -1.88
C MET A 86 3.57 14.99 -1.16
N ALA A 87 3.94 14.27 -0.11
CA ALA A 87 2.97 13.52 0.70
C ALA A 87 2.17 14.40 1.67
N THR A 88 2.67 15.59 2.01
CA THR A 88 2.09 16.46 3.05
C THR A 88 1.39 17.70 2.50
N LYS A 89 1.73 18.14 1.28
CA LYS A 89 1.13 19.31 0.63
C LYS A 89 0.86 19.05 -0.84
N ILE A 90 -0.24 19.62 -1.35
CA ILE A 90 -0.51 19.68 -2.79
C ILE A 90 0.34 20.82 -3.37
N LEU A 91 1.20 20.47 -4.33
CA LEU A 91 2.22 21.35 -4.90
C LEU A 91 2.09 21.38 -6.44
N TYR A 92 0.86 21.35 -6.94
CA TYR A 92 0.55 21.14 -8.36
C TYR A 92 1.33 22.08 -9.29
N GLU A 93 1.21 23.40 -9.13
CA GLU A 93 1.92 24.38 -9.98
C GLU A 93 3.45 24.19 -9.95
N PHE A 94 4.02 24.05 -8.75
CA PHE A 94 5.46 23.84 -8.57
C PHE A 94 5.96 22.58 -9.29
N ILE A 95 5.18 21.49 -9.22
CA ILE A 95 5.49 20.20 -9.84
C ILE A 95 5.29 20.27 -11.33
N LEU A 96 4.19 20.84 -11.80
CA LEU A 96 3.82 20.92 -13.22
C LEU A 96 4.94 21.60 -14.03
N GLU A 97 5.47 22.71 -13.51
CA GLU A 97 6.59 23.46 -14.09
C GLU A 97 7.90 22.66 -14.15
N ARG A 98 8.08 21.67 -13.27
CA ARG A 98 9.35 20.96 -13.05
C ARG A 98 9.27 19.46 -13.34
N ARG A 99 8.13 18.98 -13.85
CA ARG A 99 7.82 17.55 -13.97
C ARG A 99 8.89 16.78 -14.74
N MET A 100 9.42 17.36 -15.82
CA MET A 100 10.47 16.73 -16.64
C MET A 100 11.77 16.58 -15.86
N THR A 101 12.23 17.65 -15.20
CA THR A 101 13.44 17.62 -14.37
C THR A 101 13.33 16.63 -13.20
N ILE A 102 12.18 16.59 -12.53
CA ILE A 102 11.92 15.63 -11.45
C ILE A 102 11.89 14.20 -12.02
N THR A 103 11.27 13.98 -13.17
CA THR A 103 11.23 12.68 -13.85
C THR A 103 12.61 12.19 -14.24
N ASP A 104 13.45 13.02 -14.84
CA ASP A 104 14.84 12.69 -15.20
C ASP A 104 15.67 12.31 -13.95
N SER A 105 15.41 13.01 -12.85
CA SER A 105 16.07 12.76 -11.56
C SER A 105 15.66 11.41 -10.98
N ILE A 106 14.35 11.09 -10.99
CA ILE A 106 13.80 9.80 -10.59
C ILE A 106 14.35 8.68 -11.48
N GLU A 107 14.27 8.84 -12.80
CA GLU A 107 14.71 7.84 -13.77
C GLU A 107 16.19 7.49 -13.57
N ARG A 108 17.03 8.52 -13.37
CA ARG A 108 18.46 8.36 -13.06
C ARG A 108 18.66 7.56 -11.77
N CYS A 109 17.97 7.91 -10.69
CA CYS A 109 18.10 7.24 -9.41
C CYS A 109 17.59 5.80 -9.46
N LEU A 110 16.56 5.51 -10.24
CA LEU A 110 16.09 4.14 -10.50
C LEU A 110 17.12 3.32 -11.29
N LYS A 111 17.68 3.90 -12.36
CA LYS A 111 18.64 3.20 -13.25
C LYS A 111 20.02 3.01 -12.63
N LYS A 112 20.52 3.99 -11.87
CA LYS A 112 21.91 4.04 -11.37
C LYS A 112 22.02 3.89 -9.85
N GLY A 113 20.97 4.22 -9.11
CA GLY A 113 20.93 4.06 -7.66
C GLY A 113 20.82 2.59 -7.26
N LYS A 114 20.86 2.34 -5.95
CA LYS A 114 20.74 0.99 -5.37
C LYS A 114 19.93 1.01 -4.08
N GLY A 115 19.22 -0.09 -3.82
CA GLY A 115 18.57 -0.34 -2.52
C GLY A 115 17.58 0.77 -2.15
N GLU A 116 17.83 1.45 -1.03
CA GLU A 116 16.95 2.51 -0.50
C GLU A 116 16.80 3.70 -1.46
N GLU A 117 17.83 4.06 -2.22
CA GLU A 117 17.77 5.14 -3.21
C GLU A 117 16.74 4.83 -4.32
N GLN A 118 16.74 3.58 -4.83
CA GLN A 118 15.75 3.14 -5.82
C GLN A 118 14.34 3.09 -5.21
N GLY A 119 14.23 2.65 -3.95
CA GLY A 119 12.97 2.66 -3.22
C GLY A 119 12.38 4.06 -3.07
N ALA A 120 13.20 5.03 -2.64
CA ALA A 120 12.80 6.43 -2.50
C ALA A 120 12.40 7.04 -3.85
N ALA A 121 13.16 6.78 -4.91
CA ALA A 121 12.85 7.24 -6.26
C ALA A 121 11.52 6.66 -6.77
N ALA A 122 11.28 5.36 -6.55
CA ALA A 122 10.02 4.72 -6.92
C ALA A 122 8.83 5.35 -6.17
N SER A 123 8.95 5.59 -4.86
CA SER A 123 7.88 6.25 -4.10
C SER A 123 7.64 7.70 -4.55
N LEU A 124 8.70 8.44 -4.89
CA LEU A 124 8.58 9.80 -5.40
C LEU A 124 7.84 9.84 -6.75
N ALA A 125 8.09 8.87 -7.64
CA ALA A 125 7.36 8.75 -8.90
C ALA A 125 5.84 8.58 -8.70
N CYS A 126 5.46 7.78 -7.71
CA CYS A 126 4.06 7.56 -7.34
C CYS A 126 3.41 8.87 -6.91
N LEU A 127 4.05 9.62 -6.00
CA LEU A 127 3.55 10.92 -5.55
C LEU A 127 3.50 11.95 -6.69
N LEU A 128 4.50 11.96 -7.57
CA LEU A 128 4.51 12.81 -8.76
C LEU A 128 3.28 12.55 -9.63
N CYS A 129 3.00 11.28 -9.95
CA CYS A 129 1.81 10.91 -10.74
C CYS A 129 0.50 11.26 -10.02
N ILE A 130 0.41 11.01 -8.71
CA ILE A 130 -0.78 11.36 -7.90
C ILE A 130 -1.03 12.88 -7.92
N GLN A 131 0.01 13.69 -7.75
CA GLN A 131 -0.16 15.14 -7.72
C GLN A 131 -0.50 15.73 -9.09
N LEU A 132 0.07 15.19 -10.16
CA LEU A 132 -0.29 15.58 -11.53
C LEU A 132 -1.72 15.13 -11.91
N GLY A 133 -2.24 14.09 -11.25
CA GLY A 133 -3.56 13.53 -11.53
C GLY A 133 -3.61 12.74 -12.85
N SER A 134 -4.82 12.42 -13.31
CA SER A 134 -5.02 11.81 -14.63
C SER A 134 -4.89 12.89 -15.72
N GLY A 135 -4.03 12.66 -16.71
CA GLY A 135 -3.84 13.57 -17.84
C GLY A 135 -2.50 13.36 -18.54
N ILE A 136 -2.32 14.09 -19.65
CA ILE A 136 -1.17 13.98 -20.56
C ILE A 136 0.16 14.15 -19.80
N GLU A 137 0.20 15.05 -18.83
CA GLU A 137 1.41 15.33 -18.06
C GLU A 137 1.84 14.13 -17.21
N SER A 138 0.91 13.43 -16.58
CA SER A 138 1.25 12.24 -15.78
C SER A 138 1.49 11.01 -16.65
N GLU A 139 0.79 10.91 -17.79
CA GLU A 139 1.05 9.89 -18.82
C GLU A 139 2.47 10.00 -19.38
N GLU A 140 2.96 11.20 -19.70
CA GLU A 140 4.33 11.44 -20.20
C GLU A 140 5.39 11.00 -19.17
N VAL A 141 5.17 11.38 -17.90
CA VAL A 141 6.02 10.96 -16.78
C VAL A 141 6.02 9.44 -16.67
N PHE A 142 4.84 8.82 -16.65
CA PHE A 142 4.72 7.39 -16.44
C PHE A 142 5.26 6.58 -17.62
N LYS A 143 5.05 7.02 -18.86
CA LYS A 143 5.61 6.40 -20.06
C LYS A 143 7.13 6.32 -20.02
N THR A 144 7.79 7.31 -19.42
CA THR A 144 9.24 7.33 -19.22
C THR A 144 9.67 6.35 -18.13
N LEU A 145 8.95 6.30 -17.00
CA LEU A 145 9.35 5.51 -15.83
C LEU A 145 8.89 4.05 -15.86
N LYS A 146 7.78 3.74 -16.52
CA LYS A 146 7.15 2.41 -16.57
C LYS A 146 8.10 1.32 -17.07
N PRO A 147 8.89 1.49 -18.15
CA PRO A 147 9.86 0.48 -18.55
C PRO A 147 10.93 0.22 -17.49
N VAL A 148 11.37 1.26 -16.77
CA VAL A 148 12.36 1.14 -15.69
C VAL A 148 11.79 0.35 -14.51
N PHE A 149 10.53 0.62 -14.12
CA PHE A 149 9.84 -0.16 -13.10
C PHE A 149 9.70 -1.63 -13.50
N LYS A 150 9.22 -1.91 -14.72
CA LYS A 150 9.08 -3.28 -15.23
C LYS A 150 10.42 -4.01 -15.23
N ASN A 151 11.51 -3.35 -15.63
CA ASN A 151 12.84 -3.93 -15.63
C ASN A 151 13.32 -4.29 -14.21
N ILE A 152 13.24 -3.35 -13.26
CA ILE A 152 13.67 -3.61 -11.88
C ILE A 152 12.80 -4.71 -11.25
N LEU A 153 11.48 -4.64 -11.42
CA LEU A 153 10.54 -5.59 -10.84
C LEU A 153 10.81 -7.03 -11.31
N ASN A 154 11.15 -7.22 -12.58
CA ASN A 154 11.39 -8.52 -13.19
C ASN A 154 12.84 -9.01 -13.09
N ASP A 155 13.78 -8.15 -12.71
CA ASP A 155 15.17 -8.53 -12.48
C ASP A 155 15.31 -9.35 -11.18
N GLY A 156 15.55 -10.65 -11.33
CA GLY A 156 15.76 -11.57 -10.20
C GLY A 156 17.01 -11.26 -9.37
N SER A 157 17.96 -10.49 -9.91
CA SER A 157 19.20 -10.08 -9.24
C SER A 157 19.11 -8.72 -8.56
N ALA A 158 18.05 -7.94 -8.86
CA ALA A 158 17.84 -6.64 -8.23
C ALA A 158 17.50 -6.77 -6.74
N ASN A 159 17.79 -5.71 -6.00
CA ASN A 159 17.51 -5.63 -4.57
C ASN A 159 15.99 -5.81 -4.30
N LEU A 160 15.64 -6.68 -3.35
CA LEU A 160 14.24 -7.01 -3.07
C LEU A 160 13.41 -5.82 -2.56
N GLN A 161 13.98 -4.91 -1.76
CA GLN A 161 13.27 -3.71 -1.30
C GLN A 161 12.98 -2.75 -2.46
N ALA A 162 13.94 -2.58 -3.37
CA ALA A 162 13.73 -1.81 -4.58
C ALA A 162 12.61 -2.42 -5.45
N ARG A 163 12.58 -3.75 -5.58
CA ARG A 163 11.51 -4.46 -6.30
C ARG A 163 10.15 -4.30 -5.64
N GLN A 164 10.07 -4.36 -4.31
CA GLN A 164 8.83 -4.14 -3.54
C GLN A 164 8.28 -2.72 -3.75
N ALA A 165 9.16 -1.71 -3.68
CA ALA A 165 8.80 -0.33 -3.96
C ALA A 165 8.34 -0.14 -5.41
N CYS A 166 9.07 -0.72 -6.38
CA CYS A 166 8.68 -0.70 -7.78
C CYS A 166 7.33 -1.38 -8.02
N ALA A 167 7.03 -2.49 -7.35
CA ALA A 167 5.73 -3.15 -7.49
C ALA A 167 4.58 -2.23 -7.06
N THR A 168 4.74 -1.59 -5.90
CA THR A 168 3.73 -0.65 -5.36
C THR A 168 3.57 0.56 -6.26
N SER A 169 4.67 1.22 -6.62
CA SER A 169 4.65 2.42 -7.46
C SER A 169 4.13 2.14 -8.86
N LEU A 170 4.53 1.02 -9.47
CA LEU A 170 4.02 0.63 -10.79
C LEU A 170 2.50 0.44 -10.77
N GLY A 171 1.96 -0.19 -9.72
CA GLY A 171 0.52 -0.38 -9.57
C GLY A 171 -0.24 0.94 -9.43
N VAL A 172 0.25 1.84 -8.56
CA VAL A 172 -0.40 3.14 -8.34
C VAL A 172 -0.27 4.05 -9.56
N CYS A 173 0.90 4.13 -10.19
CA CYS A 173 1.08 4.92 -11.40
C CYS A 173 0.24 4.36 -12.56
N SER A 174 0.14 3.04 -12.72
CA SER A 174 -0.74 2.45 -13.75
C SER A 174 -2.21 2.76 -13.50
N LEU A 175 -2.61 2.94 -12.24
CA LEU A 175 -3.97 3.28 -11.89
C LEU A 175 -4.31 4.76 -12.14
N VAL A 176 -3.32 5.65 -12.01
CA VAL A 176 -3.50 7.12 -12.08
C VAL A 176 -3.23 7.66 -13.47
N SER A 177 -2.23 7.10 -14.16
CA SER A 177 -1.58 7.69 -15.33
C SER A 177 -1.57 6.80 -16.56
N GLU A 178 -2.10 5.57 -16.50
CA GLU A 178 -2.23 4.73 -17.69
C GLU A 178 -3.61 4.91 -18.31
N ASP A 179 -3.62 5.23 -19.61
CA ASP A 179 -4.87 5.38 -20.39
C ASP A 179 -5.16 4.13 -21.25
N ASP A 180 -4.12 3.39 -21.67
CA ASP A 180 -4.31 2.17 -22.45
C ASP A 180 -4.53 0.94 -21.56
N ILE A 181 -5.76 0.41 -21.61
CA ILE A 181 -6.18 -0.76 -20.85
C ILE A 181 -5.35 -2.02 -21.17
N LEU A 182 -4.84 -2.19 -22.40
CA LEU A 182 -3.97 -3.32 -22.76
C LEU A 182 -2.64 -3.24 -22.00
N ASP A 183 -2.17 -2.02 -21.80
CA ASP A 183 -0.94 -1.72 -21.10
C ASP A 183 -1.10 -1.92 -19.58
N VAL A 184 -2.30 -1.67 -19.05
CA VAL A 184 -2.71 -2.07 -17.70
C VAL A 184 -2.69 -3.60 -17.56
N TYR A 185 -3.25 -4.34 -18.51
CA TYR A 185 -3.23 -5.81 -18.49
C TYR A 185 -1.81 -6.38 -18.49
N GLY A 186 -0.93 -5.86 -19.35
CA GLY A 186 0.47 -6.29 -19.36
C GLY A 186 1.20 -5.99 -18.05
N THR A 187 0.82 -4.93 -17.33
CA THR A 187 1.33 -4.68 -15.97
C THR A 187 0.76 -5.67 -14.96
N MET A 188 -0.54 -5.98 -15.03
CA MET A 188 -1.19 -6.97 -14.17
C MET A 188 -0.60 -8.37 -14.35
N GLU A 189 -0.32 -8.80 -15.58
CA GLU A 189 0.36 -10.07 -15.85
C GLU A 189 1.74 -10.14 -15.19
N GLY A 190 2.47 -9.01 -15.18
CA GLY A 190 3.73 -8.87 -14.46
C GLY A 190 3.57 -9.15 -12.96
N PHE A 191 2.60 -8.53 -12.29
CA PHE A 191 2.31 -8.82 -10.88
C PHE A 191 1.84 -10.26 -10.66
N GLU A 192 0.98 -10.75 -11.54
CA GLU A 192 0.45 -12.11 -11.51
C GLU A 192 1.56 -13.16 -11.51
N SER A 193 2.57 -12.97 -12.38
CA SER A 193 3.73 -13.87 -12.48
C SER A 193 4.56 -13.95 -11.20
N LEU A 194 4.47 -12.94 -10.32
CA LEU A 194 5.15 -12.92 -9.03
C LEU A 194 4.33 -13.65 -7.97
N PHE A 195 3.12 -13.15 -7.65
CA PHE A 195 2.38 -13.68 -6.50
C PHE A 195 1.81 -15.07 -6.74
N SER A 196 1.53 -15.46 -8.00
CA SER A 196 1.00 -16.79 -8.32
C SER A 196 1.98 -17.92 -7.99
N ARG A 197 3.27 -17.59 -7.83
CA ARG A 197 4.30 -18.53 -7.35
C ARG A 197 4.09 -18.95 -5.89
N SER A 198 3.36 -18.15 -5.11
CA SER A 198 2.97 -18.48 -3.73
C SER A 198 1.75 -19.39 -3.63
N TYR A 199 1.05 -19.64 -4.73
CA TYR A 199 -0.08 -20.57 -4.70
C TYR A 199 0.35 -21.98 -4.33
N ALA A 200 -0.55 -22.69 -3.64
CA ALA A 200 -0.40 -24.13 -3.46
C ALA A 200 -0.32 -24.82 -4.84
N ARG A 201 0.53 -25.84 -4.92
CA ARG A 201 0.68 -26.67 -6.11
C ARG A 201 -0.47 -27.68 -6.20
N PRO A 202 -0.74 -28.25 -7.39
CA PRO A 202 -1.81 -29.25 -7.57
C PRO A 202 -1.66 -30.51 -6.70
N ASP A 203 -0.43 -30.82 -6.26
CA ASP A 203 -0.11 -31.92 -5.35
C ASP A 203 -0.35 -31.56 -3.86
N GLY A 204 -0.90 -30.38 -3.57
CA GLY A 204 -1.15 -29.88 -2.22
C GLY A 204 0.09 -29.32 -1.53
N THR A 205 1.27 -29.40 -2.15
CA THR A 205 2.50 -28.87 -1.56
C THR A 205 2.56 -27.34 -1.67
N ARG A 206 3.17 -26.70 -0.68
CA ARG A 206 3.27 -25.24 -0.58
C ARG A 206 4.70 -24.79 -0.87
N PRO A 207 4.91 -23.87 -1.83
CA PRO A 207 6.20 -23.24 -2.02
C PRO A 207 6.61 -22.46 -0.77
N VAL A 208 7.83 -22.70 -0.29
CA VAL A 208 8.42 -21.94 0.82
C VAL A 208 9.38 -20.92 0.24
N PHE A 209 9.16 -19.65 0.57
CA PHE A 209 10.01 -18.53 0.16
C PHE A 209 10.60 -17.84 1.37
N SER A 210 11.71 -17.11 1.15
CA SER A 210 12.24 -16.24 2.20
C SER A 210 11.24 -15.13 2.52
N PRO A 211 11.25 -14.56 3.75
CA PRO A 211 10.33 -13.48 4.13
C PRO A 211 10.34 -12.30 3.16
N GLN A 212 11.51 -11.95 2.61
CA GLN A 212 11.66 -10.84 1.67
C GLN A 212 11.02 -11.11 0.30
N VAL A 213 11.04 -12.36 -0.16
CA VAL A 213 10.37 -12.76 -1.40
C VAL A 213 8.86 -12.84 -1.18
N THR A 214 8.40 -13.36 -0.04
CA THR A 214 6.98 -13.34 0.32
C THR A 214 6.44 -11.91 0.39
N LEU A 215 7.22 -10.98 0.94
CA LEU A 215 6.85 -9.56 0.98
C LEU A 215 6.76 -8.94 -0.43
N LEU A 216 7.66 -9.29 -1.35
CA LEU A 216 7.54 -8.89 -2.75
C LEU A 216 6.25 -9.41 -3.39
N HIS A 217 5.92 -10.68 -3.18
CA HIS A 217 4.67 -11.27 -3.69
C HIS A 217 3.44 -10.59 -3.06
N HIS A 218 3.51 -10.19 -1.79
CA HIS A 218 2.47 -9.42 -1.11
C HIS A 218 2.24 -8.05 -1.77
N HIS A 219 3.32 -7.28 -2.02
CA HIS A 219 3.20 -6.00 -2.74
C HIS A 219 2.64 -6.18 -4.16
N ALA A 220 3.05 -7.23 -4.86
CA ALA A 220 2.51 -7.55 -6.19
C ALA A 220 1.02 -7.90 -6.13
N LEU A 221 0.57 -8.67 -5.13
CA LEU A 221 -0.84 -9.00 -4.94
C LEU A 221 -1.70 -7.76 -4.67
N LEU A 222 -1.24 -6.86 -3.79
CA LEU A 222 -1.95 -5.61 -3.49
C LEU A 222 -2.01 -4.69 -4.72
N ALA A 223 -0.91 -4.53 -5.45
CA ALA A 223 -0.86 -3.73 -6.67
C ALA A 223 -1.76 -4.32 -7.77
N TRP A 224 -1.81 -5.64 -7.89
CA TRP A 224 -2.72 -6.33 -8.82
C TRP A 224 -4.18 -6.14 -8.41
N ALA A 225 -4.50 -6.30 -7.12
CA ALA A 225 -5.84 -6.11 -6.59
C ALA A 225 -6.34 -4.67 -6.79
N LEU A 226 -5.45 -3.68 -6.65
CA LEU A 226 -5.74 -2.28 -6.95
C LEU A 226 -6.18 -2.10 -8.41
N LEU A 227 -5.49 -2.72 -9.37
CA LEU A 227 -5.81 -2.63 -10.80
C LEU A 227 -7.07 -3.42 -11.19
N LEU A 228 -7.50 -4.41 -10.39
CA LEU A 228 -8.81 -5.05 -10.60
C LEU A 228 -9.96 -4.04 -10.54
N THR A 229 -9.82 -2.97 -9.75
CA THR A 229 -10.89 -1.99 -9.53
C THR A 229 -11.25 -1.18 -10.78
N ILE A 230 -10.38 -1.19 -11.80
CA ILE A 230 -10.58 -0.51 -13.09
C ILE A 230 -10.69 -1.49 -14.27
N CYS A 231 -10.72 -2.80 -14.02
CA CYS A 231 -10.85 -3.79 -15.09
C CYS A 231 -12.27 -3.84 -15.65
N PRO A 232 -12.45 -3.96 -16.98
CA PRO A 232 -13.77 -4.08 -17.57
C PRO A 232 -14.40 -5.47 -17.29
N PRO A 233 -15.74 -5.57 -17.36
CA PRO A 233 -16.50 -6.79 -17.07
C PRO A 233 -16.00 -8.08 -17.75
N ALA A 234 -15.62 -8.00 -19.03
CA ALA A 234 -15.16 -9.16 -19.78
C ALA A 234 -13.88 -9.75 -19.18
N GLN A 235 -12.92 -8.88 -18.82
CA GLN A 235 -11.66 -9.28 -18.22
C GLN A 235 -11.85 -9.82 -16.79
N LEU A 236 -12.71 -9.15 -16.00
CA LEU A 236 -13.01 -9.59 -14.63
C LEU A 236 -13.55 -11.02 -14.59
N ARG A 237 -14.45 -11.41 -15.51
CA ARG A 237 -14.94 -12.81 -15.59
C ARG A 237 -13.82 -13.82 -15.80
N CYS A 238 -12.84 -13.50 -16.65
CA CYS A 238 -11.66 -14.35 -16.88
C CYS A 238 -10.79 -14.45 -15.62
N ILE A 239 -10.54 -13.31 -14.97
CA ILE A 239 -9.75 -13.22 -13.75
C ILE A 239 -10.40 -14.01 -12.61
N ILE A 240 -11.70 -13.83 -12.38
CA ILE A 240 -12.45 -14.52 -11.32
C ILE A 240 -12.33 -16.04 -11.50
N ARG A 241 -12.61 -16.55 -12.71
CA ARG A 241 -12.50 -17.99 -13.01
C ARG A 241 -11.10 -18.53 -12.79
N LYS A 242 -10.07 -17.75 -13.11
CA LYS A 242 -8.66 -18.15 -13.01
C LYS A 242 -8.13 -18.12 -11.58
N HIS A 243 -8.46 -17.09 -10.81
CA HIS A 243 -7.80 -16.79 -9.53
C HIS A 243 -8.63 -17.17 -8.31
N LEU A 244 -9.96 -17.09 -8.37
CA LEU A 244 -10.80 -17.38 -7.20
C LEU A 244 -10.60 -18.82 -6.64
N PRO A 245 -10.33 -19.85 -7.47
CA PRO A 245 -10.01 -21.19 -6.95
C PRO A 245 -8.65 -21.32 -6.27
N ARG A 246 -7.71 -20.40 -6.54
CA ARG A 246 -6.30 -20.53 -6.13
C ARG A 246 -5.92 -19.55 -5.02
N LEU A 247 -6.46 -18.33 -5.06
CA LEU A 247 -6.22 -17.28 -4.06
C LEU A 247 -6.45 -17.73 -2.62
N PRO A 248 -7.50 -18.51 -2.30
CA PRO A 248 -7.72 -18.93 -0.93
C PRO A 248 -6.59 -19.79 -0.35
N SER A 249 -5.79 -20.46 -1.19
CA SER A 249 -4.61 -21.20 -0.70
C SER A 249 -3.58 -20.31 0.00
N LEU A 250 -3.55 -19.01 -0.33
CA LEU A 250 -2.69 -18.02 0.31
C LEU A 250 -3.15 -17.65 1.74
N LEU A 251 -4.39 -17.97 2.12
CA LEU A 251 -4.90 -17.74 3.48
C LEU A 251 -4.24 -18.64 4.52
N GLU A 252 -3.52 -19.69 4.10
CA GLU A 252 -2.75 -20.55 4.99
C GLU A 252 -1.24 -20.35 4.80
N CYS A 253 -0.80 -19.26 4.14
CA CYS A 253 0.61 -18.86 4.16
C CYS A 253 1.05 -18.54 5.60
N GLU A 254 2.33 -18.77 5.93
CA GLU A 254 2.87 -18.47 7.26
C GLU A 254 2.87 -16.95 7.56
N ASP A 255 3.13 -16.14 6.53
CA ASP A 255 3.19 -14.68 6.62
C ASP A 255 1.80 -14.05 6.81
N VAL A 256 1.64 -13.27 7.88
CA VAL A 256 0.37 -12.63 8.25
C VAL A 256 -0.08 -11.62 7.18
N ASN A 257 0.85 -10.81 6.64
CA ASN A 257 0.51 -9.76 5.67
C ASN A 257 0.02 -10.35 4.34
N MET A 258 0.61 -11.47 3.91
CA MET A 258 0.13 -12.24 2.77
C MET A 258 -1.29 -12.79 3.01
N ARG A 259 -1.57 -13.33 4.20
CA ARG A 259 -2.93 -13.80 4.55
C ARG A 259 -3.95 -12.66 4.52
N ILE A 260 -3.61 -11.50 5.07
CA ILE A 260 -4.47 -10.31 5.06
C ILE A 260 -4.76 -9.88 3.62
N ALA A 261 -3.70 -9.68 2.81
CA ALA A 261 -3.85 -9.25 1.41
C ALA A 261 -4.65 -10.26 0.57
N ALA A 262 -4.45 -11.56 0.80
CA ALA A 262 -5.22 -12.61 0.14
C ALA A 262 -6.70 -12.55 0.52
N GLY A 263 -7.01 -12.37 1.81
CA GLY A 263 -8.39 -12.19 2.28
C GLY A 263 -9.05 -10.98 1.62
N GLU A 264 -8.43 -9.82 1.71
CA GLU A 264 -8.92 -8.58 1.10
C GLU A 264 -9.13 -8.74 -0.42
N THR A 265 -8.20 -9.39 -1.11
CA THR A 265 -8.30 -9.64 -2.56
C THR A 265 -9.44 -10.61 -2.90
N VAL A 266 -9.63 -11.66 -2.11
CA VAL A 266 -10.76 -12.60 -2.29
C VAL A 266 -12.08 -11.85 -2.11
N ALA A 267 -12.19 -11.01 -1.07
CA ALA A 267 -13.39 -10.20 -0.84
C ALA A 267 -13.67 -9.22 -1.98
N LEU A 268 -12.64 -8.55 -2.49
CA LEU A 268 -12.76 -7.67 -3.65
C LEU A 268 -13.27 -8.45 -4.88
N LEU A 269 -12.74 -9.64 -5.14
CA LEU A 269 -13.21 -10.47 -6.26
C LEU A 269 -14.67 -10.90 -6.09
N PHE A 270 -15.11 -11.22 -4.87
CA PHE A 270 -16.52 -11.52 -4.60
C PHE A 270 -17.43 -10.31 -4.81
N GLU A 271 -16.99 -9.13 -4.37
CA GLU A 271 -17.72 -7.88 -4.63
C GLU A 271 -17.85 -7.62 -6.13
N LEU A 272 -16.73 -7.66 -6.86
CA LEU A 272 -16.70 -7.47 -8.31
C LEU A 272 -17.52 -8.55 -9.05
N ALA A 273 -17.48 -9.81 -8.60
CA ALA A 273 -18.30 -10.87 -9.18
C ALA A 273 -19.80 -10.61 -8.99
N ARG A 274 -20.20 -10.12 -7.81
CA ARG A 274 -21.59 -9.78 -7.51
C ARG A 274 -22.08 -8.52 -8.23
N ASP A 275 -21.19 -7.58 -8.50
CA ASP A 275 -21.49 -6.43 -9.34
C ASP A 275 -21.73 -6.86 -10.81
N LEU A 276 -21.12 -7.97 -11.26
CA LEU A 276 -21.35 -8.56 -12.59
C LEU A 276 -22.58 -9.48 -12.65
N ASP A 277 -22.85 -10.20 -11.56
CA ASP A 277 -23.94 -11.15 -11.40
C ASP A 277 -24.39 -11.16 -9.92
N PRO A 278 -25.52 -10.52 -9.58
CA PRO A 278 -25.99 -10.41 -8.19
C PRO A 278 -26.24 -11.76 -7.50
N GLU A 279 -26.50 -12.82 -8.28
CA GLU A 279 -26.73 -14.18 -7.80
C GLU A 279 -25.43 -15.01 -7.77
N PHE A 280 -24.26 -14.38 -7.94
CA PHE A 280 -22.99 -15.06 -7.92
C PHE A 280 -22.76 -15.83 -6.61
N GLU A 281 -22.67 -17.15 -6.75
CA GLU A 281 -22.32 -18.10 -5.70
C GLU A 281 -21.03 -18.84 -6.09
N TYR A 282 -20.20 -19.13 -5.09
CA TYR A 282 -18.96 -19.90 -5.28
C TYR A 282 -18.96 -21.10 -4.35
N GLU A 283 -19.09 -22.30 -4.92
CA GLU A 283 -19.18 -23.57 -4.18
C GLU A 283 -17.97 -23.83 -3.27
N GLY A 284 -16.79 -23.29 -3.60
CA GLY A 284 -15.57 -23.44 -2.81
C GLY A 284 -15.46 -22.53 -1.58
N LEU A 285 -16.52 -21.81 -1.19
CA LEU A 285 -16.52 -20.92 -0.01
C LEU A 285 -16.61 -21.66 1.34
N ASP A 286 -17.33 -22.77 1.41
CA ASP A 286 -17.62 -23.46 2.67
C ASP A 286 -16.36 -23.96 3.41
N PRO A 287 -15.33 -24.51 2.73
CA PRO A 287 -14.05 -24.84 3.37
C PRO A 287 -13.27 -23.60 3.86
N LEU A 288 -13.52 -22.44 3.27
CA LEU A 288 -12.81 -21.20 3.62
C LEU A 288 -13.41 -20.58 4.87
N CYS A 289 -14.73 -20.51 4.98
CA CYS A 289 -15.42 -20.04 6.19
C CYS A 289 -15.13 -20.91 7.43
N THR A 290 -14.73 -22.16 7.23
CA THR A 290 -14.35 -23.11 8.29
C THR A 290 -12.84 -23.14 8.58
N SER A 291 -12.00 -22.52 7.73
CA SER A 291 -10.57 -22.39 7.96
C SER A 291 -10.29 -21.47 9.16
N SER A 292 -9.52 -22.00 10.13
CA SER A 292 -9.14 -21.30 11.36
C SER A 292 -8.35 -20.01 11.14
N ALA A 293 -7.89 -19.73 9.92
CA ALA A 293 -7.22 -18.48 9.55
C ALA A 293 -8.15 -17.24 9.56
N LEU A 294 -9.47 -17.47 9.57
CA LEU A 294 -10.50 -16.42 9.50
C LEU A 294 -11.16 -16.10 10.84
N VAL A 295 -10.92 -16.92 11.87
CA VAL A 295 -11.36 -16.63 13.23
C VAL A 295 -10.26 -15.79 13.88
N PRO A 296 -10.50 -14.51 14.23
CA PRO A 296 -9.60 -13.82 15.15
C PRO A 296 -9.60 -14.67 16.41
N THR A 297 -8.48 -15.34 16.72
CA THR A 297 -8.33 -16.06 17.98
C THR A 297 -8.39 -15.04 19.10
N ALA A 298 -9.60 -14.77 19.59
CA ALA A 298 -9.80 -14.16 20.88
C ALA A 298 -9.26 -15.16 21.89
N THR A 299 -8.09 -14.86 22.43
CA THR A 299 -7.57 -15.53 23.62
C THR A 299 -8.50 -15.19 24.79
N SER A 300 -9.50 -16.02 25.05
CA SER A 300 -10.11 -16.12 26.37
C SER A 300 -10.42 -17.58 26.69
N THR A 301 -9.61 -18.13 27.57
CA THR A 301 -9.91 -19.34 28.33
C THR A 301 -11.09 -19.07 29.26
N GLU A 302 -12.31 -19.46 28.89
CA GLU A 302 -13.34 -19.91 29.84
C GLU A 302 -14.31 -20.91 29.17
N PRO A 303 -14.75 -21.96 29.89
CA PRO A 303 -15.54 -23.04 29.31
C PRO A 303 -17.02 -22.64 29.24
N ARG A 304 -17.58 -22.52 28.02
CA ARG A 304 -19.01 -22.31 27.85
C ARG A 304 -19.78 -23.63 27.90
N THR A 305 -20.62 -23.73 28.92
CA THR A 305 -21.66 -24.72 29.15
C THR A 305 -22.66 -24.80 28.00
N THR A 306 -23.06 -26.02 27.69
CA THR A 306 -24.09 -26.42 26.72
C THR A 306 -25.41 -25.70 26.90
N ARG A 307 -25.86 -24.95 25.88
CA ARG A 307 -27.29 -24.68 25.60
C ARG A 307 -27.47 -24.20 24.16
N GLY A 308 -28.29 -24.94 23.42
CA GLY A 308 -29.07 -24.41 22.29
C GLY A 308 -28.39 -24.46 20.92
N GLY A 309 -28.57 -25.57 20.21
CA GLY A 309 -28.49 -25.55 18.74
C GLY A 309 -29.71 -24.82 18.17
N ARG A 310 -29.48 -23.69 17.52
CA ARG A 310 -30.17 -23.17 16.33
C ARG A 310 -29.59 -21.81 15.92
N ASP A 311 -29.50 -21.62 14.60
CA ASP A 311 -29.21 -20.38 13.88
C ASP A 311 -27.76 -19.88 13.83
N LEU A 312 -26.96 -20.55 12.98
CA LEU A 312 -25.70 -20.06 12.39
C LEU A 312 -25.89 -19.54 10.96
N ARG A 313 -27.13 -19.27 10.54
CA ARG A 313 -27.50 -18.93 9.15
C ARG A 313 -28.13 -17.54 9.05
N SER A 314 -27.56 -16.53 9.71
CA SER A 314 -27.90 -15.12 9.43
C SER A 314 -26.87 -14.14 10.01
N GLY A 315 -26.27 -13.35 9.12
CA GLY A 315 -25.84 -11.98 9.43
C GLY A 315 -24.42 -11.74 9.95
N THR A 316 -23.85 -12.59 10.80
CA THR A 316 -22.68 -12.15 11.61
C THR A 316 -21.30 -12.57 11.11
N SER A 317 -21.18 -13.61 10.28
CA SER A 317 -19.87 -14.03 9.72
C SER A 317 -19.35 -13.12 8.59
N CYS A 318 -20.24 -12.37 7.94
CA CYS A 318 -19.91 -11.47 6.82
C CYS A 318 -19.62 -10.01 7.23
N GLU A 319 -19.75 -9.66 8.50
CA GLU A 319 -19.54 -8.28 8.97
C GLU A 319 -18.11 -7.73 8.79
N PRO A 320 -17.04 -8.50 9.05
CA PRO A 320 -15.67 -8.02 8.82
C PRO A 320 -15.44 -7.68 7.35
N TRP A 321 -16.01 -8.49 6.45
CA TRP A 321 -15.93 -8.32 5.00
C TRP A 321 -16.70 -7.08 4.53
N ARG A 322 -17.89 -6.81 5.07
CA ARG A 322 -18.67 -5.59 4.76
C ARG A 322 -17.94 -4.31 5.16
N ARG A 323 -17.12 -4.33 6.21
CA ARG A 323 -16.31 -3.17 6.65
C ARG A 323 -15.06 -2.95 5.80
N ALA A 324 -14.46 -4.01 5.25
CA ALA A 324 -13.36 -3.89 4.29
C ALA A 324 -13.85 -3.31 2.95
N THR A 325 -14.98 -3.80 2.44
CA THR A 325 -15.61 -3.31 1.20
C THR A 325 -16.12 -1.86 1.32
N SER A 326 -16.56 -1.42 2.51
CA SER A 326 -16.99 -0.01 2.69
C SER A 326 -15.84 1.00 2.66
N ARG A 327 -14.59 0.57 2.97
CA ARG A 327 -13.39 1.40 2.77
C ARG A 327 -13.00 1.46 1.29
N ALA A 328 -13.06 0.35 0.57
CA ALA A 328 -12.80 0.31 -0.87
C ALA A 328 -13.80 1.17 -1.68
N ARG A 329 -15.09 1.12 -1.34
CA ARG A 329 -16.13 1.98 -1.95
C ARG A 329 -15.89 3.47 -1.73
N ARG A 330 -15.36 3.87 -0.56
CA ARG A 330 -14.99 5.28 -0.31
C ARG A 330 -13.84 5.72 -1.23
N SER A 331 -12.85 4.86 -1.45
CA SER A 331 -11.75 5.15 -2.37
C SER A 331 -12.18 5.22 -3.85
N ALA A 332 -13.14 4.39 -4.28
CA ALA A 332 -13.69 4.44 -5.63
C ALA A 332 -14.65 5.62 -5.86
N SER A 333 -15.47 5.96 -4.86
CA SER A 333 -16.39 7.11 -4.92
C SER A 333 -15.67 8.46 -4.90
N VAL A 334 -14.50 8.56 -4.27
CA VAL A 334 -13.62 9.73 -4.42
C VAL A 334 -13.22 9.89 -5.88
N ARG A 335 -12.94 8.80 -6.60
CA ARG A 335 -12.56 8.85 -8.02
C ARG A 335 -13.68 9.39 -8.91
N SER A 336 -14.94 8.96 -8.71
CA SER A 336 -16.08 9.48 -9.48
C SER A 336 -16.37 10.96 -9.16
N ALA A 337 -16.15 11.39 -7.92
CA ALA A 337 -16.33 12.79 -7.53
C ALA A 337 -15.26 13.69 -8.17
N TRP A 338 -14.01 13.23 -8.27
CA TRP A 338 -12.93 13.99 -8.93
C TRP A 338 -13.12 14.08 -10.45
N THR A 339 -13.59 13.02 -11.12
CA THR A 339 -13.88 13.06 -12.57
C THR A 339 -15.07 13.94 -12.92
N SER A 340 -16.05 14.11 -12.03
CA SER A 340 -17.22 14.96 -12.28
C SER A 340 -17.03 16.44 -11.95
N THR A 341 -15.93 16.81 -11.28
CA THR A 341 -15.66 18.22 -10.90
C THR A 341 -14.65 18.88 -11.85
N ALA A 342 -14.10 18.14 -12.83
CA ALA A 342 -13.15 18.61 -13.83
C ALA A 342 -13.72 18.66 -15.27
N GLY A 343 -15.05 18.65 -15.40
CA GLY A 343 -15.77 18.78 -16.68
C GLY A 343 -16.24 20.19 -16.95
#